data_AF-A0A7Y1X9Z3-F1
#
_entry.id   AF-A0A7Y1X9Z3-F1
#
_cell.length_a   1.000
_cell.length_b   1.000
_cell.length_c   1.000
_cell.angle_alpha   90.00
_cell.angle_beta   90.00
_cell.angle_gamma   90.00
#
_symmetry.space_group_name_H-M   'P 1'
#
loop_
_entity.id
_entity.type
_entity.pdbx_description
1 polymer ?
#
loop_
_entity_poly.entity_id
_entity_poly.type
_entity_poly.pdbx_seq_one_letter_code
_entity_poly.pdbx_strand_id
1 'polypeptide(L)'
;DQEERFLRSKSEILSRIQISLGGMVAEELFFGESGTGPAGDLLAATNSAVEMVGSLGLGDSLVSFRTLSNNPFSGNLAAKVLGDKSSREAVDAILLEQKLEVTRLMSANLHIVEALRDALLEREELIDDEIEDVIKAAEATRSLPQVLIDSEGANPP
;
A
#
# COMPACT_ATOMS: atom_id res chain seq x y z
N ASP A 1 -17.58 -18.05 -10.94
CA ASP A 1 -17.39 -17.00 -11.95
C ASP A 1 -16.01 -16.33 -11.80
N GLN A 2 -14.93 -17.07 -12.11
CA GLN A 2 -13.53 -16.62 -11.98
C GLN A 2 -12.86 -16.34 -13.35
N GLU A 3 -13.65 -15.99 -14.36
CA GLU A 3 -13.15 -15.69 -15.70
C GLU A 3 -13.76 -14.39 -16.23
N GLU A 4 -13.56 -13.26 -15.55
CA GLU A 4 -13.74 -11.93 -16.17
C GLU A 4 -13.19 -10.78 -15.29
N ARG A 5 -11.87 -10.59 -15.28
CA ARG A 5 -11.27 -9.28 -14.96
C ARG A 5 -9.91 -9.12 -15.65
N PHE A 6 -9.91 -9.24 -16.97
CA PHE A 6 -8.70 -9.05 -17.80
C PHE A 6 -8.34 -7.57 -18.01
N LEU A 7 -9.17 -6.64 -17.55
CA LEU A 7 -8.92 -5.21 -17.64
C LEU A 7 -8.82 -4.64 -16.23
N ARG A 8 -7.66 -4.07 -15.91
CA ARG A 8 -7.42 -3.27 -14.70
C ARG A 8 -7.15 -1.84 -15.12
N SER A 9 -7.78 -0.91 -14.44
CA SER A 9 -7.46 0.51 -14.54
C SER A 9 -6.08 0.81 -13.96
N LYS A 10 -5.48 1.94 -14.36
CA LYS A 10 -4.22 2.43 -13.77
C LYS A 10 -4.33 2.55 -12.25
N SER A 11 -5.43 3.11 -11.75
CA SER A 11 -5.68 3.30 -10.31
C SER A 11 -5.74 1.99 -9.54
N GLU A 12 -6.29 0.91 -10.11
CA GLU A 12 -6.31 -0.40 -9.46
C GLU A 12 -4.93 -1.02 -9.32
N ILE A 13 -4.05 -0.84 -10.32
CA ILE A 13 -2.66 -1.33 -10.24
C ILE A 13 -1.87 -0.51 -9.21
N LEU A 14 -2.02 0.81 -9.24
CA LEU A 14 -1.43 1.72 -8.25
C LEU A 14 -1.90 1.40 -6.82
N SER A 15 -3.18 1.07 -6.63
CA SER A 15 -3.73 0.67 -5.32
C SER A 15 -3.13 -0.65 -4.84
N ARG A 16 -2.87 -1.62 -5.74
CA ARG A 16 -2.17 -2.87 -5.38
C ARG A 16 -0.75 -2.61 -4.93
N ILE A 17 -0.02 -1.72 -5.60
CA ILE A 17 1.31 -1.29 -5.18
C ILE A 17 1.23 -0.68 -3.77
N GLN A 18 0.26 0.20 -3.51
CA GLN A 18 0.06 0.81 -2.19
C GLN A 18 -0.21 -0.23 -1.10
N ILE A 19 -1.10 -1.20 -1.34
CA ILE A 19 -1.40 -2.28 -0.40
C ILE A 19 -0.12 -3.07 -0.07
N SER A 20 0.65 -3.46 -1.09
CA SER A 20 1.92 -4.16 -0.90
C SER A 20 2.95 -3.34 -0.11
N LEU A 21 2.99 -2.02 -0.28
CA LEU A 21 3.91 -1.16 0.46
C LEU A 21 3.43 -0.84 1.88
N GLY A 22 2.19 -1.20 2.24
CA GLY A 22 1.57 -0.88 3.53
C GLY A 22 2.36 -1.38 4.73
N GLY A 23 2.82 -2.64 4.71
CA GLY A 23 3.60 -3.22 5.80
C GLY A 23 4.93 -2.50 6.04
N MET A 24 5.66 -2.22 4.96
CA MET A 24 6.93 -1.47 5.03
C MET A 24 6.72 -0.08 5.62
N VAL A 25 5.70 0.64 5.13
CA VAL A 25 5.41 2.00 5.63
C VAL A 25 4.94 1.97 7.07
N ALA A 26 4.16 0.97 7.48
CA ALA A 26 3.75 0.79 8.87
C ALA A 26 4.97 0.66 9.78
N GLU A 27 5.90 -0.25 9.44
CA GLU A 27 7.12 -0.46 10.21
C GLU A 27 7.95 0.83 10.31
N GLU A 28 8.16 1.54 9.21
CA GLU A 28 8.90 2.81 9.22
C GLU A 28 8.24 3.87 10.10
N LEU A 29 6.90 3.97 10.10
CA LEU A 29 6.17 4.94 10.91
C LEU A 29 6.24 4.64 12.41
N PHE A 30 6.20 3.36 12.81
CA PHE A 30 6.17 2.96 14.22
C PHE A 30 7.55 2.67 14.82
N PHE A 31 8.48 2.17 14.02
CA PHE A 31 9.80 1.72 14.47
C PHE A 31 10.96 2.58 13.91
N GLY A 32 10.69 3.48 12.96
CA GLY A 32 11.70 4.35 12.35
C GLY A 32 12.53 3.70 11.24
N GLU A 33 12.37 2.39 11.05
CA GLU A 33 12.99 1.60 9.98
C GLU A 33 12.08 0.44 9.59
N SER A 34 12.23 -0.08 8.36
CA SER A 34 11.59 -1.33 7.95
C SER A 34 12.54 -2.51 8.15
N GLY A 35 11.98 -3.64 8.58
CA GLY A 35 12.68 -4.91 8.67
C GLY A 35 12.76 -5.64 7.33
N THR A 36 12.87 -6.98 7.40
CA THR A 36 12.94 -7.84 6.20
C THR A 36 11.61 -8.51 5.84
N GLY A 37 10.60 -8.39 6.70
CA GLY A 37 9.28 -9.00 6.51
C GLY A 37 8.59 -8.62 5.19
N PRO A 38 8.58 -7.33 4.78
CA PRO A 38 7.91 -6.88 3.55
C PRO A 38 8.59 -7.29 2.23
N ALA A 39 9.62 -8.14 2.23
CA ALA A 39 10.36 -8.51 1.02
C ALA A 39 9.47 -9.14 -0.06
N GLY A 40 8.50 -9.98 0.34
CA GLY A 40 7.53 -10.58 -0.59
C GLY A 40 6.59 -9.54 -1.20
N ASP A 41 6.13 -8.59 -0.39
CA ASP A 41 5.25 -7.52 -0.85
C ASP A 41 5.98 -6.54 -1.76
N LEU A 42 7.25 -6.21 -1.45
CA LEU A 42 8.09 -5.39 -2.32
C LEU A 42 8.27 -6.03 -3.70
N LEU A 43 8.44 -7.35 -3.77
CA LEU A 43 8.50 -8.08 -5.04
C LEU A 43 7.17 -7.96 -5.82
N ALA A 44 6.02 -8.09 -5.14
CA ALA A 44 4.70 -7.95 -5.76
C ALA A 44 4.44 -6.53 -6.28
N ALA A 45 4.81 -5.51 -5.50
CA ALA A 45 4.77 -4.11 -5.90
C ALA A 45 5.66 -3.86 -7.13
N THR A 46 6.90 -4.36 -7.10
CA THR A 46 7.86 -4.22 -8.21
C THR A 46 7.34 -4.86 -9.50
N ASN A 47 6.75 -6.06 -9.42
CA ASN A 47 6.17 -6.73 -10.58
C ASN A 47 5.01 -5.92 -11.18
N SER A 48 4.16 -5.32 -10.34
CA SER A 48 3.07 -4.46 -10.79
C SER A 48 3.58 -3.22 -11.52
N ALA A 49 4.61 -2.56 -10.99
CA ALA A 49 5.24 -1.40 -11.63
C ALA A 49 5.97 -1.79 -12.94
N VAL A 50 6.62 -2.95 -12.98
CA VAL A 50 7.22 -3.52 -14.21
C VAL A 50 6.17 -3.74 -15.30
N GLU A 51 4.99 -4.24 -14.97
CA GLU A 51 3.91 -4.40 -15.95
C GLU A 51 3.42 -3.05 -16.48
N MET A 52 3.27 -2.06 -15.60
CA MET A 52 2.88 -0.68 -15.95
C MET A 52 3.83 -0.07 -16.97
N VAL A 53 5.14 -0.12 -16.70
CA VAL A 53 6.18 0.46 -17.56
C VAL A 53 6.42 -0.39 -18.81
N GLY A 54 6.53 -1.71 -18.65
CA GLY A 54 7.03 -2.59 -19.69
C GLY A 54 6.00 -3.10 -20.68
N SER A 55 4.72 -3.08 -20.35
CA SER A 55 3.70 -3.74 -21.19
C SER A 55 2.36 -3.04 -21.30
N LEU A 56 1.98 -2.20 -20.34
CA LEU A 56 0.66 -1.56 -20.31
C LEU A 56 0.67 -0.10 -20.79
N GLY A 57 1.85 0.49 -21.04
CA GLY A 57 1.96 1.90 -21.45
C GLY A 57 1.49 2.88 -20.36
N LEU A 58 1.63 2.48 -19.09
CA LEU A 58 1.19 3.27 -17.93
C LEU A 58 2.34 3.99 -17.21
N GLY A 59 3.57 3.88 -17.75
CA GLY A 59 4.71 4.72 -17.40
C GLY A 59 4.93 5.83 -18.43
N ASP A 60 6.15 6.35 -18.51
CA ASP A 60 6.50 7.48 -19.39
C ASP A 60 6.70 7.11 -20.87
N SER A 61 6.57 5.82 -21.21
CA SER A 61 6.76 5.30 -22.55
C SER A 61 5.59 4.39 -22.96
N LEU A 62 5.19 4.50 -24.23
CA LEU A 62 4.22 3.59 -24.85
C LEU A 62 4.89 2.36 -25.49
N VAL A 63 6.22 2.26 -25.44
CA VAL A 63 6.95 1.12 -26.00
C VAL A 63 6.69 -0.12 -25.17
N SER A 64 6.12 -1.15 -25.79
CA SER A 64 5.96 -2.45 -25.16
C SER A 64 7.21 -3.30 -25.30
N PHE A 65 7.85 -3.63 -24.18
CA PHE A 65 8.99 -4.55 -24.10
C PHE A 65 8.62 -5.99 -24.47
N ARG A 66 7.31 -6.29 -24.63
CA ARG A 66 6.84 -7.57 -25.16
C ARG A 66 7.26 -7.79 -26.61
N THR A 67 7.53 -6.73 -27.37
CA THR A 67 8.06 -6.80 -28.74
C THR A 67 9.44 -7.45 -28.82
N LEU A 68 10.23 -7.37 -27.75
CA LEU A 68 11.57 -7.98 -27.66
C LEU A 68 11.51 -9.51 -27.44
N SER A 69 10.33 -10.12 -27.37
CA SER A 69 10.15 -11.55 -27.12
C SER A 69 9.71 -12.27 -28.40
N ASN A 70 10.48 -13.27 -28.85
CA ASN A 70 10.06 -14.18 -29.93
C ASN A 70 8.86 -15.05 -29.52
N ASN A 71 8.59 -15.16 -28.21
CA ASN A 71 7.40 -15.76 -27.65
C ASN A 71 6.63 -14.69 -26.83
N PRO A 72 5.43 -14.27 -27.25
CA PRO A 72 4.58 -13.30 -26.52
C PRO A 72 4.27 -13.69 -25.07
N PHE A 73 4.46 -14.96 -24.71
CA PHE A 73 4.15 -15.54 -23.40
C PHE A 73 5.39 -15.94 -22.57
N SER A 74 6.63 -15.87 -23.09
CA SER A 74 7.81 -16.43 -22.39
C SER A 74 9.02 -15.50 -22.24
N GLY A 75 8.88 -14.21 -22.50
CA GLY A 75 9.94 -13.26 -22.15
C GLY A 75 9.90 -12.90 -20.67
N ASN A 76 11.02 -13.01 -19.96
CA ASN A 76 11.17 -12.45 -18.62
C ASN A 76 11.08 -10.91 -18.72
N LEU A 77 9.85 -10.36 -18.63
CA LEU A 77 9.57 -8.93 -18.76
C LEU A 77 10.35 -8.12 -17.72
N ALA A 78 10.41 -8.61 -16.48
CA ALA A 78 11.16 -7.97 -15.40
C ALA A 78 12.63 -7.82 -15.75
N ALA A 79 13.29 -8.87 -16.25
CA ALA A 79 14.70 -8.80 -16.66
C ALA A 79 14.94 -7.74 -17.76
N LYS A 80 13.99 -7.56 -18.68
CA LYS A 80 14.11 -6.58 -19.77
C LYS A 80 13.90 -5.15 -19.29
N VAL A 81 12.81 -4.93 -18.54
CA VAL A 81 12.44 -3.62 -18.00
C VAL A 81 13.48 -3.15 -17.00
N LEU A 82 13.89 -4.01 -16.07
CA LEU A 82 14.88 -3.67 -15.04
C LEU A 82 16.32 -3.68 -15.56
N GLY A 83 16.57 -4.33 -16.70
CA GLY A 83 17.85 -4.28 -17.39
C GLY A 83 18.09 -2.95 -18.12
N ASP A 84 17.04 -2.31 -18.62
CA ASP A 84 17.09 -0.97 -19.19
C ASP A 84 17.14 0.10 -18.08
N LYS A 85 18.04 1.08 -18.21
CA LYS A 85 18.24 2.11 -17.18
C LYS A 85 17.02 3.01 -17.02
N SER A 86 16.46 3.51 -18.12
CA SER A 86 15.35 4.48 -18.09
C SER A 86 14.08 3.81 -17.57
N SER A 87 13.81 2.59 -18.00
CA SER A 87 12.66 1.82 -17.53
C SER A 87 12.79 1.43 -16.06
N ARG A 88 14.00 1.07 -15.60
CA ARG A 88 14.24 0.81 -14.16
C ARG A 88 14.02 2.07 -13.32
N GLU A 89 14.49 3.23 -13.76
CA GLU A 89 14.25 4.51 -13.07
C GLU A 89 12.75 4.85 -13.02
N ALA A 90 12.00 4.59 -14.09
CA ALA A 90 10.54 4.79 -14.10
C ALA A 90 9.81 3.83 -13.13
N VAL A 91 10.25 2.57 -13.03
CA VAL A 91 9.72 1.61 -12.05
C VAL A 91 9.97 2.11 -10.62
N ASP A 92 11.20 2.53 -10.32
CA ASP A 92 11.58 3.03 -8.99
C ASP A 92 10.80 4.31 -8.64
N ALA A 93 10.62 5.23 -9.58
CA ALA A 93 9.82 6.44 -9.40
C ALA A 93 8.36 6.13 -9.01
N ILE A 94 7.72 5.17 -9.68
CA ILE A 94 6.36 4.73 -9.34
C ILE A 94 6.33 4.16 -7.92
N LEU A 95 7.28 3.30 -7.56
CA LEU A 95 7.32 2.69 -6.22
C LEU A 95 7.51 3.75 -5.13
N LEU A 96 8.40 4.71 -5.33
CA LEU A 96 8.66 5.82 -4.41
C LEU A 96 7.45 6.74 -4.27
N GLU A 97 6.80 7.11 -5.37
CA GLU A 97 5.57 7.92 -5.36
C GLU A 97 4.45 7.22 -4.57
N GLN A 98 4.24 5.92 -4.84
CA GLN A 98 3.21 5.17 -4.13
C GLN A 98 3.55 4.96 -2.66
N LYS A 99 4.82 4.76 -2.31
CA LYS A 99 5.26 4.74 -0.91
C LYS A 99 4.91 6.04 -0.19
N LEU A 100 5.20 7.19 -0.79
CA LEU A 100 4.87 8.50 -0.24
C LEU A 100 3.35 8.68 -0.03
N GLU A 101 2.53 8.23 -0.97
CA GLU A 101 1.07 8.28 -0.82
C GLU A 101 0.57 7.38 0.31
N VAL A 102 1.13 6.18 0.48
CA VAL A 102 0.82 5.30 1.62
C VAL A 102 1.25 5.95 2.93
N THR A 103 2.46 6.52 2.99
CA THR A 103 2.93 7.25 4.17
C THR A 103 1.97 8.37 4.54
N ARG A 104 1.57 9.20 3.57
CA ARG A 104 0.61 10.28 3.80
C ARG A 104 -0.74 9.76 4.30
N LEU A 105 -1.26 8.69 3.69
CA LEU A 105 -2.54 8.08 4.06
C LEU A 105 -2.49 7.48 5.48
N MET A 106 -1.44 6.71 5.79
CA MET A 106 -1.27 6.07 7.09
C MET A 106 -1.00 7.09 8.19
N SER A 107 -0.12 8.08 7.97
CA SER A 107 0.13 9.15 8.93
C SER A 107 -1.14 9.95 9.23
N ALA A 108 -1.97 10.22 8.21
CA ALA A 108 -3.25 10.90 8.41
C ALA A 108 -4.25 10.07 9.22
N ASN A 109 -4.06 8.74 9.30
CA ASN A 109 -4.98 7.79 9.94
C ASN A 109 -4.30 6.93 11.00
N LEU A 110 -3.22 7.42 11.62
CA LEU A 110 -2.39 6.63 12.53
C LEU A 110 -3.19 6.01 13.69
N HIS A 111 -4.13 6.78 14.26
CA HIS A 111 -5.08 6.33 15.28
C HIS A 111 -5.89 5.06 14.90
N ILE A 112 -6.25 4.89 13.62
CA ILE A 112 -6.96 3.69 13.15
C ILE A 112 -6.02 2.49 13.15
N VAL A 113 -4.77 2.70 12.70
CA VAL A 113 -3.75 1.64 12.68
C VAL A 113 -3.41 1.18 14.10
N GLU A 114 -3.32 2.12 15.04
CA GLU A 114 -3.13 1.82 16.47
C GLU A 114 -4.31 1.05 17.05
N ALA A 115 -5.55 1.47 16.74
CA ALA A 115 -6.75 0.76 17.20
C ALA A 115 -6.80 -0.68 16.68
N LEU A 116 -6.47 -0.91 15.40
CA LEU A 116 -6.40 -2.25 14.82
C LEU A 116 -5.29 -3.09 15.45
N ARG A 117 -4.11 -2.51 15.70
CA ARG A 117 -3.01 -3.17 16.43
C ARG A 117 -3.48 -3.61 17.81
N ASP A 118 -4.09 -2.72 18.58
CA ASP A 118 -4.49 -2.99 19.95
C ASP A 118 -5.58 -4.07 20.00
N ALA A 119 -6.53 -4.02 19.07
CA ALA A 119 -7.54 -5.07 18.92
C ALA A 119 -6.92 -6.44 18.57
N LEU A 120 -5.93 -6.48 17.69
CA LEU A 120 -5.22 -7.73 17.35
C LEU A 120 -4.35 -8.26 18.50
N LEU A 121 -3.77 -7.39 19.33
CA LEU A 121 -3.04 -7.80 20.54
C LEU A 121 -3.98 -8.44 21.58
N GLU A 122 -5.23 -8.01 21.64
CA GLU A 122 -6.24 -8.56 22.54
C GLU A 122 -6.86 -9.86 22.02
N ARG A 123 -7.14 -9.93 20.71
CA ARG A 123 -7.98 -10.99 20.12
C ARG A 123 -7.24 -12.01 19.26
N GLU A 124 -5.96 -11.77 18.97
CA GLU A 124 -5.09 -12.54 18.06
C GLU A 124 -5.50 -12.50 16.58
N GLU A 125 -6.80 -12.47 16.28
CA GLU A 125 -7.39 -12.42 14.93
C GLU A 125 -8.59 -11.47 14.92
N LEU A 126 -8.87 -10.85 13.76
CA LEU A 126 -10.06 -10.06 13.49
C LEU A 126 -10.68 -10.52 12.17
N ILE A 127 -12.00 -10.70 12.15
CA ILE A 127 -12.76 -10.96 10.92
C ILE A 127 -13.37 -9.67 10.35
N ASP A 128 -13.85 -9.72 9.10
CA ASP A 128 -14.32 -8.56 8.32
C ASP A 128 -15.18 -7.56 9.12
N ASP A 129 -16.27 -8.02 9.76
CA ASP A 129 -17.16 -7.15 10.53
C ASP A 129 -16.45 -6.50 11.74
N GLU A 130 -15.55 -7.23 12.40
CA GLU A 130 -14.79 -6.71 13.54
C GLU A 130 -13.77 -5.66 13.11
N ILE A 131 -13.14 -5.84 11.95
CA ILE A 131 -12.22 -4.85 11.36
C ILE A 131 -13.00 -3.55 11.09
N GLU A 132 -14.17 -3.64 10.46
CA GLU A 132 -15.01 -2.48 10.21
C GLU A 132 -15.44 -1.77 11.48
N ASP A 133 -15.81 -2.52 12.52
CA ASP A 133 -16.24 -1.96 13.80
C ASP A 133 -15.11 -1.21 14.50
N VAL A 134 -13.88 -1.76 14.50
CA VAL A 134 -12.70 -1.09 15.06
C VAL A 134 -12.40 0.21 14.30
N ILE A 135 -12.46 0.18 12.97
CA ILE A 135 -12.24 1.37 12.13
C ILE A 135 -13.27 2.46 12.43
N LYS A 136 -14.57 2.10 12.40
CA LYS A 136 -15.68 3.04 12.67
C LYS A 136 -15.56 3.67 14.06
N ALA A 137 -15.20 2.87 15.07
CA ALA A 137 -15.01 3.36 16.44
C ALA A 137 -13.83 4.34 16.56
N ALA A 138 -12.70 4.05 15.89
CA ALA A 138 -11.54 4.94 15.87
C ALA A 138 -11.85 6.28 15.17
N GLU A 139 -12.55 6.25 14.04
CA GLU A 139 -12.97 7.45 13.31
C GLU A 139 -13.93 8.33 14.12
N ALA A 140 -14.89 7.71 14.82
CA ALA A 140 -15.83 8.43 15.68
C ALA A 140 -15.11 9.15 16.83
N THR A 141 -14.10 8.52 17.42
CA THR A 141 -13.30 9.09 18.53
C THR A 141 -12.54 10.34 18.09
N ARG A 142 -11.98 10.34 16.87
CA ARG A 142 -11.29 11.51 16.30
C ARG A 142 -12.25 12.65 15.94
N SER A 143 -13.51 12.33 15.67
CA SER A 143 -14.54 13.29 15.27
C SER A 143 -15.18 14.03 16.45
N LEU A 144 -14.96 13.57 17.69
CA LEU A 144 -15.44 14.25 18.89
C LEU A 144 -14.55 15.47 19.20
N PRO A 145 -15.11 16.69 19.33
CA PRO A 145 -14.32 17.83 19.76
C PRO A 145 -13.75 17.59 21.15
N GLN A 146 -12.44 17.83 21.31
CA GLN A 146 -11.64 17.66 22.53
C GLN A 146 -12.15 18.43 23.78
N VAL A 147 -13.25 19.17 23.66
CA VAL A 147 -13.75 20.13 24.66
C VAL A 147 -14.57 19.47 25.78
N LEU A 148 -14.94 18.19 25.67
CA LEU A 148 -15.85 17.54 26.63
C LEU A 148 -15.17 16.66 27.69
N ILE A 149 -13.83 16.54 27.70
CA ILE A 149 -13.13 15.63 28.62
C ILE A 149 -12.56 16.34 29.87
N ASP A 150 -12.52 17.68 29.89
CA ASP A 150 -11.86 18.44 30.97
C ASP A 150 -12.82 19.02 32.05
N SER A 151 -14.07 18.54 32.19
CA SER A 151 -15.02 19.12 33.17
C SER A 151 -15.45 18.22 34.34
N GLU A 152 -14.78 17.11 34.64
CA GLU A 152 -15.08 16.30 35.85
C GLU A 152 -13.84 16.10 36.76
N GLY A 153 -13.12 17.19 37.01
CA GLY A 153 -11.93 17.16 37.86
C GLY A 153 -11.78 18.36 38.79
N ALA A 154 -12.84 18.76 39.50
CA ALA A 154 -12.68 19.73 40.60
C ALA A 154 -13.78 19.61 41.68
N ASN A 155 -13.52 18.76 42.67
CA ASN A 155 -13.69 19.05 44.11
C ASN A 155 -13.01 17.93 44.92
N PRO A 156 -12.55 18.09 46.19
CA PRO A 156 -12.72 19.16 47.19
C PRO A 156 -11.36 19.55 47.87
N PRO A 157 -11.27 20.24 49.04
CA PRO A 157 -12.30 20.84 49.91
C PRO A 157 -12.37 22.37 49.94
#